data_AF-A0A535U0V0-F1
#
_entry.id   AF-A0A535U0V0-F1
#
_cell.length_a   1.000
_cell.length_b   1.000
_cell.length_c   1.000
_cell.angle_alpha   90.00
_cell.angle_beta   90.00
_cell.angle_gamma   90.00
#
_symmetry.space_group_name_H-M   'P 1'
#
loop_
_entity.id
_entity.type
_entity.pdbx_description
1 polymer ?
#
loop_
_entity_poly.entity_id
_entity_poly.type
_entity_poly.pdbx_seq_one_letter_code
_entity_poly.pdbx_strand_id
1 'polypeptide(L)'
;MVRFRHLIGLGEGAAPPPGVDPLADELGALLAREGLTVSVAESCTGGLLGSLITDRPGSSVYFMGGVIAYADQVKRDELGVPAALLTRHGAVSREVALAMAEGVRARFGTSLAASTTGIAGPDSDGSNKPVGLTYIAIVSEWGSRCEQYMFSGNRWANRRQAAEQALHLLIEDVRAGAGRQRKQPA
;
A
#
# COMPACT_ATOMS: atom_id res chain seq x y z
N MET A 1 -30.83 9.64 3.81
CA MET A 1 -30.55 8.38 3.07
C MET A 1 -30.30 8.75 1.62
N VAL A 2 -29.06 9.11 1.27
CA VAL A 2 -28.71 9.59 -0.08
C VAL A 2 -28.06 8.43 -0.83
N ARG A 3 -28.74 7.93 -1.87
CA ARG A 3 -28.17 6.94 -2.80
C ARG A 3 -27.30 7.68 -3.82
N PHE A 4 -25.98 7.61 -3.67
CA PHE A 4 -25.07 7.99 -4.75
C PHE A 4 -25.04 6.86 -5.78
N ARG A 5 -25.86 6.99 -6.82
CA ARG A 5 -25.67 6.27 -8.09
C ARG A 5 -24.84 7.21 -8.97
N HIS A 6 -23.53 7.04 -8.98
CA HIS A 6 -22.70 7.49 -10.10
C HIS A 6 -22.22 6.24 -10.83
N LEU A 7 -22.89 5.96 -11.95
CA LEU A 7 -22.32 5.10 -12.98
C LEU A 7 -21.10 5.84 -13.54
N ILE A 8 -19.92 5.48 -13.07
CA ILE A 8 -18.70 5.75 -13.81
C ILE A 8 -18.59 4.61 -14.81
N GLY A 9 -18.78 4.94 -16.09
CA GLY A 9 -18.50 4.02 -17.19
C GLY A 9 -17.01 3.69 -17.19
N LEU A 10 -16.66 2.50 -16.71
CA LEU A 10 -15.32 1.95 -16.81
C LEU A 10 -15.15 1.36 -18.21
N GLY A 11 -14.81 2.21 -19.18
CA GLY A 11 -14.33 1.74 -20.47
C GLY A 11 -12.91 1.19 -20.31
N GLU A 12 -12.71 -0.11 -20.55
CA GLU A 12 -11.37 -0.69 -20.64
C GLU A 12 -10.63 -0.05 -21.83
N GLY A 13 -9.40 0.45 -21.60
CA GLY A 13 -8.51 0.97 -22.64
C GLY A 13 -8.48 2.49 -22.84
N ALA A 14 -9.16 3.29 -22.01
CA ALA A 14 -8.98 4.75 -22.01
C ALA A 14 -7.67 5.15 -21.30
N ALA A 15 -6.99 6.18 -21.80
CA ALA A 15 -5.83 6.77 -21.10
C ALA A 15 -6.26 7.29 -19.71
N PRO A 16 -5.38 7.22 -18.70
CA PRO A 16 -5.71 7.70 -17.36
C PRO A 16 -6.08 9.20 -17.39
N PRO A 17 -6.95 9.66 -16.47
CA PRO A 17 -7.27 11.07 -16.38
C PRO A 17 -6.00 11.91 -16.18
N PRO A 18 -5.95 13.16 -16.71
CA PRO A 18 -4.79 14.03 -16.53
C PRO A 18 -4.43 14.19 -15.04
N GLY A 19 -3.15 14.00 -14.71
CA GLY A 19 -2.64 14.11 -13.34
C GLY A 19 -2.80 12.84 -12.48
N VAL A 20 -3.43 11.78 -12.99
CA VAL A 20 -3.52 10.49 -12.31
C VAL A 20 -2.37 9.59 -12.74
N ASP A 21 -1.70 8.99 -11.76
CA ASP A 21 -0.68 7.98 -12.03
C ASP A 21 -1.29 6.75 -12.72
N PRO A 22 -0.73 6.23 -13.83
CA PRO A 22 -1.29 5.09 -14.54
C PRO A 22 -1.50 3.85 -13.66
N LEU A 23 -0.63 3.60 -12.68
CA LEU A 23 -0.78 2.47 -11.76
C LEU A 23 -1.92 2.71 -10.77
N ALA A 24 -2.10 3.94 -10.30
CA ALA A 24 -3.23 4.28 -9.44
C ALA A 24 -4.56 4.22 -10.21
N ASP A 25 -4.55 4.62 -11.48
CA ASP A 25 -5.69 4.47 -12.38
C ASP A 25 -6.06 2.99 -12.51
N GLU A 26 -5.12 2.15 -12.90
CA GLU A 26 -5.34 0.71 -13.06
C GLU A 26 -5.84 0.05 -11.77
N LEU A 27 -5.18 0.31 -10.64
CA LEU A 27 -5.58 -0.23 -9.34
C LEU A 27 -7.01 0.14 -9.00
N GLY A 28 -7.38 1.42 -9.16
CA GLY A 28 -8.73 1.88 -8.84
C GLY A 28 -9.80 1.26 -9.72
N ALA A 29 -9.51 1.03 -11.01
CA ALA A 29 -10.43 0.33 -11.91
C ALA A 29 -10.61 -1.14 -11.49
N LEU A 30 -9.52 -1.82 -11.12
CA LEU A 30 -9.56 -3.20 -10.63
C LEU A 30 -10.36 -3.32 -9.33
N LEU A 31 -10.06 -2.50 -8.33
CA LEU A 31 -10.74 -2.53 -7.04
C LEU A 31 -12.24 -2.23 -7.18
N ALA A 32 -12.60 -1.23 -7.97
CA ALA A 32 -14.00 -0.89 -8.23
C ALA A 32 -14.75 -2.02 -8.94
N ARG A 33 -14.11 -2.69 -9.91
CA ARG A 33 -14.71 -3.82 -10.64
C ARG A 33 -14.96 -5.03 -9.75
N GLU A 34 -14.00 -5.37 -8.89
CA GLU A 34 -14.08 -6.54 -8.00
C GLU A 34 -14.82 -6.23 -6.68
N GLY A 35 -15.19 -4.96 -6.43
CA GLY A 35 -15.87 -4.55 -5.20
C GLY A 35 -14.98 -4.63 -3.95
N LEU A 36 -13.66 -4.46 -4.12
CA LEU A 36 -12.66 -4.60 -3.07
C LEU A 36 -12.25 -3.24 -2.50
N THR A 37 -11.84 -3.24 -1.23
CA THR A 37 -11.34 -2.04 -0.55
C THR A 37 -9.87 -2.16 -0.17
N VAL A 38 -9.19 -1.01 -0.06
CA VAL A 38 -7.77 -0.93 0.27
C VAL A 38 -7.50 0.14 1.33
N SER A 39 -6.53 -0.13 2.20
CA SER A 39 -5.95 0.82 3.15
C SER A 39 -4.43 0.78 3.14
N VAL A 40 -3.75 1.81 3.63
CA VAL A 40 -2.28 1.89 3.57
C VAL A 40 -1.62 2.30 4.88
N ALA A 41 -0.48 1.67 5.22
CA ALA A 41 0.40 2.08 6.30
C ALA A 41 1.72 2.61 5.75
N GLU A 42 1.96 3.91 5.88
CA GLU A 42 3.12 4.56 5.28
C GLU A 42 4.13 5.01 6.32
N SER A 43 5.38 4.61 6.18
CA SER A 43 6.51 5.21 6.89
C SER A 43 7.33 6.07 5.93
N CYS A 44 8.23 5.47 5.14
CA CYS A 44 9.18 6.23 4.31
C CYS A 44 8.50 7.09 3.23
N THR A 45 7.36 6.66 2.69
CA THR A 45 6.61 7.38 1.65
C THR A 45 5.84 8.58 2.19
N GLY A 46 5.50 8.60 3.48
CA GLY A 46 4.97 9.78 4.18
C GLY A 46 3.66 10.34 3.61
N GLY A 47 2.73 9.47 3.19
CA GLY A 47 1.43 9.86 2.61
C GLY A 47 1.39 9.86 1.09
N LEU A 48 2.53 9.62 0.42
CA LEU A 48 2.61 9.63 -1.04
C LEU A 48 1.80 8.50 -1.68
N LEU A 49 1.82 7.29 -1.10
CA LEU A 49 1.04 6.18 -1.66
C LEU A 49 -0.45 6.47 -1.55
N GLY A 50 -0.92 6.93 -0.39
CA GLY A 50 -2.30 7.38 -0.21
C GLY A 50 -2.67 8.49 -1.20
N SER A 51 -1.80 9.49 -1.37
CA SER A 51 -2.00 10.58 -2.34
C SER A 51 -2.23 10.05 -3.76
N LEU A 52 -1.33 9.19 -4.25
CA LEU A 52 -1.44 8.62 -5.61
C LEU A 52 -2.76 7.86 -5.80
N ILE A 53 -3.16 7.07 -4.81
CA ILE A 53 -4.44 6.35 -4.85
C ILE A 53 -5.62 7.33 -4.90
N THR A 54 -5.57 8.39 -4.09
CA THR A 54 -6.66 9.37 -4.00
C THR A 54 -6.72 10.37 -5.16
N ASP A 55 -5.63 10.53 -5.91
CA ASP A 55 -5.60 11.39 -7.11
C ASP A 55 -6.59 10.91 -8.17
N ARG A 56 -6.90 9.60 -8.21
CA ARG A 56 -7.96 9.06 -9.08
C ARG A 56 -9.36 9.50 -8.58
N PRO A 57 -10.16 10.21 -9.41
CA PRO A 57 -11.54 10.53 -9.07
C PRO A 57 -12.38 9.27 -8.79
N GLY A 58 -13.21 9.34 -7.73
CA GLY A 58 -14.02 8.21 -7.28
C GLY A 58 -13.29 7.24 -6.35
N SER A 59 -12.05 7.54 -5.96
CA SER A 59 -11.25 6.74 -5.01
C SER A 59 -11.94 6.45 -3.69
N SER A 60 -12.87 7.30 -3.26
CA SER A 60 -13.73 7.08 -2.07
C SER A 60 -14.51 5.76 -2.07
N VAL A 61 -14.72 5.13 -3.23
CA VAL A 61 -15.43 3.84 -3.32
C VAL A 61 -14.59 2.68 -2.79
N TYR A 62 -13.26 2.74 -2.91
CA TYR A 62 -12.37 1.63 -2.58
C TYR A 62 -11.26 1.99 -1.59
N PHE A 63 -10.84 3.25 -1.48
CA PHE A 63 -9.80 3.67 -0.54
C PHE A 63 -10.41 4.06 0.81
N MET A 64 -10.16 3.27 1.86
CA MET A 64 -10.75 3.47 3.19
C MET A 64 -9.94 4.41 4.09
N GLY A 65 -8.66 4.56 3.81
CA GLY A 65 -7.78 5.45 4.56
C GLY A 65 -6.39 4.87 4.75
N GLY A 66 -5.60 5.56 5.56
CA GLY A 66 -4.26 5.10 5.89
C GLY A 66 -3.72 5.70 7.17
N VAL A 67 -2.60 5.15 7.62
CA VAL A 67 -1.84 5.61 8.78
C VAL A 67 -0.44 5.98 8.33
N ILE A 68 -0.02 7.21 8.61
CA ILE A 68 1.37 7.62 8.43
C ILE A 68 2.14 7.28 9.72
N ALA A 69 2.75 6.09 9.76
CA ALA A 69 3.44 5.52 10.91
C ALA A 69 4.95 5.78 10.89
N TYR A 70 5.32 7.07 10.83
CA TYR A 70 6.73 7.48 10.72
C TYR A 70 7.57 7.07 11.93
N ALA A 71 7.05 7.31 13.14
CA ALA A 71 7.70 6.94 14.39
C ALA A 71 7.33 5.53 14.86
N ASP A 72 8.24 4.86 15.57
CA ASP A 72 8.02 3.52 16.12
C ASP A 72 6.85 3.47 17.10
N GLN A 73 6.61 4.54 17.86
CA GLN A 73 5.43 4.66 18.72
C GLN A 73 4.14 4.57 17.91
N VAL A 74 4.05 5.25 16.76
CA VAL A 74 2.85 5.22 15.89
C VAL A 74 2.66 3.83 15.28
N LYS A 75 3.76 3.13 14.92
CA LYS A 75 3.68 1.72 14.47
C LYS A 75 3.06 0.83 15.53
N ARG A 76 3.36 1.05 16.81
CA ARG A 76 2.77 0.26 17.90
C ARG A 76 1.32 0.65 18.16
N ASP A 77 1.06 1.94 18.35
CA ASP A 77 -0.23 2.41 18.86
C ASP A 77 -1.33 2.32 17.81
N GLU A 78 -1.01 2.69 16.57
CA GLU A 78 -2.01 2.80 15.51
C GLU A 78 -2.13 1.53 14.66
N LEU A 79 -1.06 0.74 14.60
CA LEU A 79 -0.95 -0.46 13.75
C LEU A 79 -0.71 -1.75 14.54
N GLY A 80 -0.59 -1.69 15.86
CA GLY A 80 -0.42 -2.89 16.69
C GLY A 80 0.90 -3.64 16.47
N VAL A 81 1.92 -3.00 15.87
CA VAL A 81 3.22 -3.65 15.62
C VAL A 81 3.85 -4.04 16.98
N PRO A 82 4.17 -5.33 17.22
CA PRO A 82 4.77 -5.74 18.48
C PRO A 82 6.12 -5.06 18.73
N ALA A 83 6.32 -4.54 19.95
CA ALA A 83 7.57 -3.89 20.35
C ALA A 83 8.79 -4.80 20.15
N ALA A 84 8.64 -6.11 20.38
CA ALA A 84 9.69 -7.10 20.18
C ALA A 84 10.19 -7.17 18.71
N LEU A 85 9.32 -6.95 17.72
CA LEU A 85 9.74 -6.92 16.31
C LEU A 85 10.61 -5.69 16.02
N LEU A 86 10.21 -4.53 16.53
CA LEU A 86 10.96 -3.28 16.40
C LEU A 86 12.34 -3.41 17.06
N THR A 87 12.42 -3.98 18.26
CA THR A 87 13.70 -4.19 18.96
C THR A 87 14.60 -5.20 18.25
N ARG A 88 14.05 -6.32 17.77
CA ARG A 88 14.85 -7.42 17.19
C ARG A 88 15.27 -7.18 15.74
N HIS A 89 14.39 -6.62 14.93
CA HIS A 89 14.57 -6.50 13.48
C HIS A 89 14.78 -5.05 13.02
N GLY A 90 14.41 -4.07 13.85
CA GLY A 90 14.36 -2.65 13.50
C GLY A 90 13.14 -2.30 12.63
N ALA A 91 12.80 -1.00 12.60
CA ALA A 91 11.64 -0.48 11.88
C ALA A 91 11.63 -0.79 10.37
N VAL A 92 12.82 -0.85 9.76
CA VAL A 92 13.00 -1.19 8.34
C VAL A 92 13.33 -2.68 8.22
N SER A 93 12.29 -3.52 8.23
CA SER A 93 12.40 -4.97 8.16
C SER A 93 11.16 -5.60 7.54
N ARG A 94 11.29 -6.85 7.09
CA ARG A 94 10.17 -7.64 6.54
C ARG A 94 9.07 -7.85 7.58
N GLU A 95 9.46 -8.16 8.82
CA GLU A 95 8.57 -8.44 9.92
C GLU A 95 7.73 -7.23 10.31
N VAL A 96 8.35 -6.04 10.38
CA VAL A 96 7.64 -4.79 10.67
C VAL A 96 6.75 -4.40 9.50
N ALA A 97 7.19 -4.57 8.24
CA ALA A 97 6.35 -4.28 7.09
C ALA A 97 5.06 -5.13 7.10
N LEU A 98 5.16 -6.45 7.31
CA LEU A 98 4.00 -7.32 7.41
C LEU A 98 3.07 -6.94 8.56
N ALA A 99 3.62 -6.73 9.77
CA ALA A 99 2.82 -6.32 10.91
C ALA A 99 2.10 -4.98 10.68
N MET A 100 2.75 -4.01 10.00
CA MET A 100 2.12 -2.75 9.61
C MET A 100 0.96 -2.95 8.64
N ALA A 101 1.11 -3.83 7.64
CA ALA A 101 0.07 -4.11 6.65
C ALA A 101 -1.11 -4.87 7.27
N GLU A 102 -0.85 -5.87 8.12
CA GLU A 102 -1.88 -6.58 8.89
C GLU A 102 -2.65 -5.62 9.80
N GLY A 103 -1.92 -4.77 10.54
CA GLY A 103 -2.48 -3.79 11.45
C GLY A 103 -3.40 -2.80 10.76
N VAL A 104 -2.98 -2.23 9.63
CA VAL A 104 -3.82 -1.25 8.92
C VAL A 104 -5.03 -1.90 8.27
N ARG A 105 -4.89 -3.14 7.75
CA ARG A 105 -6.01 -3.90 7.21
C ARG A 105 -7.06 -4.16 8.28
N ALA A 106 -6.62 -4.61 9.45
CA ALA A 106 -7.50 -4.87 10.59
C ALA A 106 -8.18 -3.60 11.09
N ARG A 107 -7.44 -2.47 11.16
CA ARG A 107 -7.96 -1.18 11.61
C ARG A 107 -9.10 -0.66 10.75
N PHE A 108 -8.99 -0.77 9.42
CA PHE A 108 -9.98 -0.25 8.48
C PHE A 108 -10.96 -1.31 7.96
N GLY A 109 -10.77 -2.59 8.27
CA GLY A 109 -11.62 -3.68 7.79
C GLY A 109 -11.58 -3.85 6.27
N THR A 110 -10.43 -3.59 5.65
CA THR A 110 -10.29 -3.58 4.18
C THR A 110 -10.02 -4.96 3.60
N SER A 111 -10.37 -5.15 2.32
CA SER A 111 -10.05 -6.38 1.59
C SER A 111 -8.53 -6.57 1.47
N LEU A 112 -7.81 -5.51 1.13
CA LEU A 112 -6.36 -5.45 0.99
C LEU A 112 -5.74 -4.33 1.82
N ALA A 113 -4.48 -4.48 2.19
CA ALA A 113 -3.66 -3.37 2.63
C ALA A 113 -2.23 -3.45 2.14
N ALA A 114 -1.62 -2.28 1.97
CA ALA A 114 -0.20 -2.13 1.70
C ALA A 114 0.51 -1.44 2.86
N SER A 115 1.78 -1.78 3.08
CA SER A 115 2.66 -1.01 3.95
C SER A 115 4.00 -0.69 3.30
N THR A 116 4.60 0.43 3.69
CA THR A 116 5.94 0.84 3.25
C THR A 116 6.81 1.22 4.46
N THR A 117 7.98 0.60 4.59
CA THR A 117 9.00 0.99 5.57
C THR A 117 10.40 0.91 4.98
N GLY A 118 11.18 1.97 5.11
CA GLY A 118 12.44 2.11 4.38
C GLY A 118 13.25 3.33 4.77
N ILE A 119 14.45 3.43 4.23
CA ILE A 119 15.39 4.53 4.46
C ILE A 119 15.49 5.35 3.18
N ALA A 120 14.69 6.41 3.05
CA ALA A 120 14.66 7.20 1.82
C ALA A 120 15.96 8.02 1.59
N GLY A 121 16.72 8.32 2.64
CA GLY A 121 17.89 9.21 2.59
C GLY A 121 17.57 10.68 2.85
N PRO A 122 18.55 11.60 2.73
CA PRO A 122 19.92 11.32 2.30
C PRO A 122 20.75 10.58 3.35
N ASP A 123 20.41 10.73 4.63
CA ASP A 123 21.10 10.08 5.73
C ASP A 123 20.54 8.69 6.03
N SER A 124 21.36 7.85 6.67
CA SER A 124 20.89 6.60 7.28
C SER A 124 19.93 6.87 8.43
N ASP A 125 19.18 5.85 8.86
CA ASP A 125 18.29 5.92 10.03
C ASP A 125 19.02 5.71 11.37
N GLY A 126 20.36 5.82 11.39
CA GLY A 126 21.19 5.52 12.55
C GLY A 126 21.47 4.02 12.74
N SER A 127 20.96 3.16 11.85
CA SER A 127 21.34 1.75 11.76
C SER A 127 22.43 1.53 10.71
N ASN A 128 22.93 0.28 10.62
CA ASN A 128 23.88 -0.13 9.57
C ASN A 128 23.20 -0.44 8.22
N LYS A 129 21.89 -0.21 8.07
CA LYS A 129 21.16 -0.48 6.84
C LYS A 129 21.37 0.67 5.84
N PRO A 130 21.55 0.36 4.54
CA PRO A 130 21.85 1.37 3.54
C PRO A 130 20.61 2.22 3.19
N VAL A 131 20.87 3.48 2.82
CA VAL A 131 19.88 4.33 2.16
C VAL A 131 19.39 3.65 0.88
N GLY A 132 18.10 3.73 0.62
CA GLY A 132 17.43 3.06 -0.50
C GLY A 132 16.74 1.75 -0.11
N LEU A 133 17.15 1.11 1.00
CA LEU A 133 16.51 -0.11 1.48
C LEU A 133 15.05 0.17 1.84
N THR A 134 14.14 -0.56 1.22
CA THR A 134 12.69 -0.45 1.48
C THR A 134 12.04 -1.83 1.46
N TYR A 135 11.18 -2.09 2.45
CA TYR A 135 10.27 -3.22 2.47
C TYR A 135 8.85 -2.75 2.16
N ILE A 136 8.18 -3.49 1.28
CA ILE A 136 6.80 -3.24 0.90
C ILE A 136 6.01 -4.54 1.12
N ALA A 137 4.98 -4.50 1.94
CA ALA A 137 4.14 -5.66 2.22
C ALA A 137 2.70 -5.45 1.77
N ILE A 138 2.11 -6.50 1.19
CA ILE A 138 0.68 -6.57 0.85
C ILE A 138 0.06 -7.69 1.67
N VAL A 139 -1.08 -7.40 2.29
CA VAL A 139 -1.90 -8.38 3.03
C VAL A 139 -3.31 -8.31 2.50
N SER A 140 -3.88 -9.46 2.17
CA SER A 140 -5.26 -9.60 1.71
C SER A 140 -5.88 -10.87 2.30
N GLU A 141 -7.14 -11.14 1.95
CA GLU A 141 -7.78 -12.42 2.29
C GLU A 141 -7.13 -13.62 1.60
N TRP A 142 -6.36 -13.41 0.52
CA TRP A 142 -5.71 -14.48 -0.25
C TRP A 142 -4.30 -14.83 0.22
N GLY A 143 -3.76 -14.06 1.17
CA GLY A 143 -2.45 -14.27 1.78
C GLY A 143 -1.70 -12.98 2.06
N SER A 144 -0.43 -13.14 2.41
CA SER A 144 0.48 -12.05 2.70
C SER A 144 1.76 -12.20 1.91
N ARG A 145 2.29 -11.09 1.39
CA ARG A 145 3.57 -11.04 0.68
C ARG A 145 4.36 -9.81 1.09
N CYS A 146 5.68 -9.91 1.08
CA CYS A 146 6.55 -8.78 1.38
C CYS A 146 7.80 -8.86 0.52
N GLU A 147 8.06 -7.79 -0.21
CA GLU A 147 9.20 -7.65 -1.11
C GLU A 147 10.21 -6.64 -0.55
N GLN A 148 11.48 -6.88 -0.85
CA GLN A 148 12.58 -6.00 -0.49
C GLN A 148 13.11 -5.31 -1.74
N TYR A 149 13.30 -4.00 -1.66
CA TYR A 149 13.84 -3.17 -2.72
C TYR A 149 15.09 -2.42 -2.24
N MET A 150 15.98 -2.14 -3.20
CA MET A 150 17.13 -1.26 -3.03
C MET A 150 17.07 -0.16 -4.08
N PHE A 151 16.54 1.01 -3.71
CA PHE A 151 16.44 2.15 -4.62
C PHE A 151 17.69 3.02 -4.56
N SER A 152 18.20 3.45 -5.72
CA SER A 152 19.44 4.23 -5.84
C SER A 152 19.21 5.72 -6.09
N GLY A 153 17.98 6.20 -5.96
CA GLY A 153 17.61 7.58 -6.20
C GLY A 153 17.90 8.50 -5.00
N ASN A 154 17.61 9.79 -5.17
CA ASN A 154 17.55 10.73 -4.06
C ASN A 154 16.31 10.48 -3.17
N ARG A 155 16.20 11.21 -2.05
CA ARG A 155 15.08 11.05 -1.10
C ARG A 155 13.71 11.06 -1.77
N TRP A 156 13.48 11.96 -2.73
CA TRP A 156 12.20 12.04 -3.42
C TRP A 156 11.97 10.86 -4.36
N ALA A 157 12.97 10.53 -5.18
CA ALA A 157 12.91 9.41 -6.10
C ALA A 157 12.71 8.07 -5.37
N ASN A 158 13.36 7.85 -4.23
CA ASN A 158 13.18 6.63 -3.43
C ASN A 158 11.77 6.51 -2.87
N ARG A 159 11.20 7.62 -2.37
CA ARG A 159 9.81 7.66 -1.91
C ARG A 159 8.83 7.36 -3.04
N ARG A 160 9.02 7.98 -4.20
CA ARG A 160 8.14 7.79 -5.36
C ARG A 160 8.20 6.35 -5.89
N GLN A 161 9.40 5.81 -6.08
CA GLN A 161 9.57 4.41 -6.50
C GLN A 161 8.94 3.43 -5.50
N ALA A 162 9.09 3.67 -4.19
CA ALA A 162 8.44 2.83 -3.18
C ALA A 162 6.91 2.87 -3.28
N ALA A 163 6.31 4.04 -3.51
CA ALA A 163 4.87 4.17 -3.68
C ALA A 163 4.37 3.50 -4.97
N GLU A 164 5.07 3.70 -6.10
CA GLU A 164 4.76 3.05 -7.38
C GLU A 164 4.87 1.52 -7.29
N GLN A 165 5.91 1.00 -6.63
CA GLN A 165 6.04 -0.45 -6.41
C GLN A 165 4.94 -1.00 -5.50
N ALA A 166 4.49 -0.26 -4.50
CA ALA A 166 3.33 -0.66 -3.70
C ALA A 166 2.04 -0.74 -4.54
N LEU A 167 1.80 0.19 -5.46
CA LEU A 167 0.68 0.13 -6.40
C LEU A 167 0.78 -1.10 -7.32
N HIS A 168 1.96 -1.35 -7.89
CA HIS A 168 2.21 -2.53 -8.72
C HIS A 168 1.91 -3.81 -7.95
N LEU A 169 2.37 -3.89 -6.69
CA LEU A 169 2.14 -5.07 -5.87
C LEU A 169 0.66 -5.25 -5.49
N LEU A 170 -0.10 -4.17 -5.28
CA LEU A 170 -1.54 -4.29 -5.06
C LEU A 170 -2.27 -4.82 -6.29
N ILE A 171 -1.91 -4.33 -7.49
CA ILE A 171 -2.50 -4.77 -8.76
C ILE A 171 -2.30 -6.27 -8.99
N GLU A 172 -1.07 -6.76 -8.79
CA GLU A 172 -0.75 -8.18 -8.92
C GLU A 172 -1.53 -9.05 -7.93
N ASP A 173 -1.67 -8.62 -6.68
CA ASP A 173 -2.39 -9.37 -5.65
C ASP A 173 -3.89 -9.49 -6.01
N VAL A 174 -4.51 -8.40 -6.46
CA VAL A 174 -5.92 -8.40 -6.93
C VAL A 174 -6.09 -9.32 -8.14
N ARG A 175 -5.19 -9.27 -9.12
CA ARG A 175 -5.24 -10.15 -10.31
C ARG A 175 -5.09 -11.62 -9.93
N ALA A 176 -4.16 -11.94 -9.02
CA ALA A 176 -3.95 -13.29 -8.53
C ALA A 176 -5.17 -13.80 -7.74
N GLY A 177 -5.77 -12.96 -6.90
CA GLY A 177 -6.97 -13.25 -6.12
C GLY A 177 -8.21 -13.54 -6.98
N ALA A 178 -8.51 -12.64 -7.92
CA ALA A 178 -9.63 -12.80 -8.86
C ALA A 178 -9.50 -14.09 -9.70
N GLY A 179 -8.27 -14.48 -10.06
CA GLY A 179 -8.00 -15.74 -10.76
C GLY A 179 -8.25 -16.99 -9.91
N ARG A 180 -8.15 -16.90 -8.58
CA ARG A 180 -8.44 -18.01 -7.63
C ARG A 180 -9.93 -18.15 -7.36
N GLN A 181 -10.66 -17.05 -7.18
CA GLN A 181 -12.12 -17.06 -6.95
C GLN A 181 -12.89 -17.64 -8.15
N ARG A 182 -12.46 -17.37 -9.39
CA ARG A 182 -13.09 -17.94 -10.60
C ARG A 182 -12.87 -19.45 -10.78
N LYS A 183 -11.95 -20.07 -10.02
CA LYS A 183 -11.61 -21.50 -10.15
C LYS A 183 -12.24 -22.40 -9.07
N GLN A 184 -12.89 -21.83 -8.06
CA GLN A 184 -13.65 -22.63 -7.09
C GLN A 184 -15.08 -22.83 -7.63
N PRO A 185 -15.55 -24.08 -7.84
CA PRO A 185 -16.95 -24.32 -8.17
C PRO A 185 -17.83 -23.94 -6.97
N ALA A 186 -19.02 -23.42 -7.27
CA ALA A 186 -20.05 -23.05 -6.29
C ALA A 186 -20.54 -24.24 -5.47
#